data_AF-A0A1H7U876-F1
#
_entry.id   AF-A0A1H7U876-F1
#
_cell.length_a   1.000
_cell.length_b   1.000
_cell.length_c   1.000
_cell.angle_alpha   90.00
_cell.angle_beta   90.00
_cell.angle_gamma   90.00
#
_symmetry.space_group_name_H-M   'P 1'
#
loop_
_entity.id
_entity.type
_entity.pdbx_description
1 polymer ?
#
loop_
_entity_poly.entity_id
_entity_poly.type
_entity_poly.pdbx_seq_one_letter_code
_entity_poly.pdbx_strand_id
1 'polypeptide(L)'
;MRTLILILAGLLIATGAVFRLPPKHRSKGAWAFTGVWLLAVLWNLRTGLAHGYSLQEEAPIQLLLYVVPVAAAWALTRVGRR
;
A
#
# COMPACT_ATOMS: atom_id res chain seq x y z
N MET A 1 -6.13 -7.15 -15.20
CA MET A 1 -6.57 -5.75 -15.05
C MET A 1 -7.09 -5.39 -13.63
N ARG A 2 -6.98 -6.26 -12.62
CA ARG A 2 -7.31 -5.96 -11.20
C ARG A 2 -6.10 -5.43 -10.40
N THR A 3 -4.92 -5.94 -10.69
CA THR A 3 -3.66 -5.62 -10.00
C THR A 3 -3.25 -4.16 -10.15
N LEU A 4 -3.30 -3.63 -11.37
CA LEU A 4 -2.94 -2.24 -11.66
C LEU A 4 -3.91 -1.25 -10.97
N ILE A 5 -5.21 -1.57 -10.94
CA ILE A 5 -6.22 -0.76 -10.26
C ILE A 5 -5.94 -0.69 -8.76
N LEU A 6 -5.57 -1.81 -8.13
CA LEU A 6 -5.22 -1.83 -6.70
C LEU A 6 -3.94 -1.08 -6.40
N ILE A 7 -2.92 -1.17 -7.25
CA ILE A 7 -1.69 -0.38 -7.13
C ILE A 7 -2.01 1.12 -7.20
N LEU A 8 -2.78 1.53 -8.19
CA LEU A 8 -3.17 2.94 -8.39
C LEU A 8 -4.06 3.45 -7.26
N ALA A 9 -5.02 2.65 -6.79
CA ALA A 9 -5.85 2.99 -5.64
C ALA A 9 -5.01 3.14 -4.36
N GLY A 10 -4.05 2.24 -4.13
CA GLY A 10 -3.12 2.32 -3.00
C GLY A 10 -2.25 3.54 -3.03
N LEU A 11 -1.72 3.88 -4.19
CA LEU A 11 -0.94 5.11 -4.39
C LEU A 11 -1.78 6.36 -4.14
N LEU A 12 -3.00 6.42 -4.67
CA LEU A 12 -3.93 7.55 -4.47
C LEU A 12 -4.33 7.70 -3.00
N ILE A 13 -4.61 6.60 -2.31
CA ILE A 13 -4.92 6.61 -0.87
C ILE A 13 -3.68 7.03 -0.07
N ALA A 14 -2.49 6.49 -0.39
CA ALA A 14 -1.24 6.84 0.28
C ALA A 14 -0.91 8.34 0.14
N THR A 15 -0.94 8.87 -1.09
CA THR A 15 -0.68 10.28 -1.34
C THR A 15 -1.77 11.14 -0.72
N GLY A 16 -3.04 10.83 -0.92
CA GLY A 16 -4.15 11.60 -0.37
C GLY A 16 -4.15 11.62 1.17
N ALA A 17 -3.88 10.49 1.82
CA ALA A 17 -3.93 10.36 3.27
C ALA A 17 -2.66 10.88 3.96
N VAL A 18 -1.46 10.67 3.41
CA VAL A 18 -0.21 11.03 4.08
C VAL A 18 0.28 12.42 3.67
N PHE A 19 0.17 12.82 2.40
CA PHE A 19 0.69 14.11 1.93
C PHE A 19 -0.07 15.30 2.55
N ARG A 20 -1.39 15.16 2.71
CA ARG A 20 -2.27 16.18 3.28
C ARG A 20 -2.11 16.36 4.79
N LEU A 21 -1.46 15.41 5.48
CA LEU A 21 -1.23 15.53 6.91
C LEU A 21 -0.12 16.55 7.20
N PRO A 22 -0.26 17.34 8.30
CA PRO A 22 0.84 18.17 8.80
C PRO A 22 2.09 17.33 9.04
N PRO A 23 3.31 17.84 8.82
CA PRO A 23 4.57 17.08 8.97
C PRO A 23 4.68 16.32 10.31
N LYS A 24 4.17 16.90 11.40
CA LYS A 24 4.11 16.27 12.74
C LYS A 24 3.25 15.00 12.82
N HIS A 25 2.28 14.83 11.92
CA HIS A 25 1.35 13.70 11.90
C HIS A 25 1.63 12.69 10.79
N ARG A 26 2.51 13.01 9.82
CA ARG A 26 2.81 12.13 8.68
C ARG A 26 3.30 10.74 9.08
N SER A 27 4.07 10.63 10.17
CA SER A 27 4.54 9.32 10.68
C SER A 27 3.38 8.43 11.17
N LYS A 28 2.42 9.02 11.92
CA LYS A 28 1.21 8.30 12.33
C LYS A 28 0.36 7.90 11.12
N GLY A 29 0.23 8.79 10.14
CA GLY A 29 -0.46 8.50 8.87
C GLY A 29 0.20 7.37 8.08
N ALA A 30 1.53 7.34 8.00
CA ALA A 30 2.27 6.27 7.33
C ALA A 30 2.09 4.91 8.03
N TRP A 31 2.08 4.87 9.37
CA TRP A 31 1.78 3.67 10.13
C TRP A 31 0.34 3.17 9.90
N ALA A 32 -0.64 4.06 9.98
CA ALA A 32 -2.04 3.73 9.71
C ALA A 32 -2.22 3.20 8.29
N PHE A 33 -1.61 3.85 7.30
CA PHE A 33 -1.61 3.40 5.91
C PHE A 33 -0.96 2.01 5.78
N THR A 34 0.20 1.79 6.40
CA THR A 34 0.91 0.50 6.38
C THR A 34 0.00 -0.64 6.85
N GLY A 35 -0.69 -0.46 7.99
CA GLY A 35 -1.60 -1.47 8.54
C GLY A 35 -2.84 -1.70 7.65
N VAL A 36 -3.52 -0.64 7.25
CA VAL A 36 -4.73 -0.74 6.40
C VAL A 36 -4.40 -1.34 5.04
N TRP A 37 -3.28 -0.95 4.44
CA TRP A 37 -2.86 -1.44 3.14
C TRP A 37 -2.46 -2.92 3.18
N LEU A 38 -1.84 -3.38 4.28
CA LEU A 38 -1.57 -4.81 4.49
C LEU A 38 -2.86 -5.63 4.46
N LEU A 39 -3.92 -5.17 5.12
CA LEU A 39 -5.22 -5.86 5.10
C LEU A 39 -5.80 -5.94 3.69
N ALA A 40 -5.69 -4.87 2.89
CA ALA A 40 -6.12 -4.87 1.50
C ALA A 40 -5.34 -5.86 0.63
N VAL A 41 -4.02 -5.94 0.81
CA VAL A 41 -3.15 -6.90 0.10
C VAL A 41 -3.46 -8.34 0.50
N LEU A 42 -3.68 -8.62 1.79
CA LEU A 42 -4.06 -9.95 2.27
C LEU A 42 -5.44 -10.38 1.74
N TRP A 43 -6.41 -9.46 1.70
CA TRP A 43 -7.71 -9.71 1.09
C TRP A 43 -7.59 -10.02 -0.40
N ASN A 44 -6.71 -9.29 -1.09
CA ASN A 44 -6.43 -9.49 -2.51
C ASN A 44 -5.80 -10.87 -2.77
N LEU A 45 -4.82 -11.27 -1.94
CA LEU A 45 -4.21 -12.60 -2.00
C LEU A 45 -5.25 -13.70 -1.78
N ARG A 46 -6.07 -13.59 -0.72
CA ARG A 46 -7.15 -14.56 -0.45
C ARG A 46 -8.09 -14.73 -1.64
N THR A 47 -8.48 -13.61 -2.24
CA THR A 47 -9.36 -13.62 -3.42
C THR A 47 -8.66 -14.29 -4.60
N GLY A 48 -7.38 -14.04 -4.80
CA GLY A 48 -6.58 -14.66 -5.85
C GLY A 48 -6.44 -16.18 -5.72
N LEU A 49 -6.12 -16.66 -4.52
CA LEU A 49 -6.12 -18.08 -4.17
C LEU A 49 -7.49 -18.73 -4.42
N ALA A 50 -8.59 -18.02 -4.15
CA ALA A 50 -9.95 -18.51 -4.42
C ALA A 50 -10.30 -18.63 -5.91
N HIS A 51 -9.56 -17.96 -6.80
CA HIS A 51 -9.69 -18.11 -8.26
C HIS A 51 -8.81 -19.25 -8.82
N GLY A 52 -8.08 -19.97 -7.96
CA GLY A 52 -7.25 -21.12 -8.35
C GLY A 52 -5.79 -20.80 -8.62
N TYR A 53 -5.33 -19.55 -8.39
CA TYR A 53 -3.91 -19.22 -8.45
C TYR A 53 -3.15 -19.81 -7.25
N SER A 54 -1.91 -20.22 -7.47
CA SER A 54 -1.05 -20.69 -6.40
C SER A 54 -0.45 -19.53 -5.60
N LEU A 55 -0.07 -19.82 -4.35
CA LEU A 55 0.62 -18.84 -3.50
C LEU A 55 1.95 -18.38 -4.12
N GLN A 56 2.65 -19.26 -4.84
CA GLN A 56 3.95 -18.94 -5.46
C GLN A 56 3.80 -17.97 -6.63
N GLU A 57 2.70 -18.06 -7.37
CA GLU A 57 2.38 -17.12 -8.45
C GLU A 57 1.96 -15.77 -7.89
N GLU A 58 1.18 -15.76 -6.80
CA GLU A 58 0.64 -14.52 -6.25
C GLU A 58 1.60 -13.79 -5.30
N ALA A 59 2.39 -14.48 -4.48
CA ALA A 59 3.20 -13.87 -3.43
C ALA A 59 4.16 -12.78 -3.93
N PRO A 60 4.89 -12.95 -5.06
CA PRO A 60 5.74 -11.89 -5.60
C PRO A 60 4.95 -10.64 -6.00
N ILE A 61 3.75 -10.84 -6.55
CA ILE A 61 2.85 -9.76 -6.99
C ILE A 61 2.29 -9.01 -5.77
N GLN A 62 1.84 -9.74 -4.74
CA GLN A 62 1.34 -9.15 -3.50
C GLN A 62 2.45 -8.40 -2.75
N LEU A 63 3.68 -8.89 -2.79
CA LEU A 63 4.84 -8.23 -2.20
C LEU A 63 5.08 -6.86 -2.86
N LEU A 64 5.06 -6.78 -4.19
CA LEU A 64 5.21 -5.51 -4.91
C LEU A 64 4.03 -4.56 -4.64
N LEU A 65 2.80 -5.09 -4.64
CA LEU A 65 1.57 -4.37 -4.27
C LEU A 65 1.64 -3.74 -2.88
N TYR A 66 2.35 -4.37 -1.95
CA TYR A 66 2.51 -3.87 -0.59
C TYR A 66 3.70 -2.91 -0.46
N VAL A 67 4.88 -3.35 -0.88
CA VAL A 67 6.13 -2.63 -0.64
C VAL A 67 6.17 -1.28 -1.35
N VAL A 68 5.69 -1.20 -2.59
CA VAL A 68 5.76 0.06 -3.38
C VAL A 68 4.93 1.19 -2.74
N PRO A 69 3.63 1.00 -2.43
CA PRO A 69 2.84 2.05 -1.78
C PRO A 69 3.33 2.38 -0.36
N VAL A 70 3.77 1.38 0.40
CA VAL A 70 4.30 1.59 1.76
C VAL A 70 5.59 2.41 1.71
N ALA A 71 6.53 2.05 0.84
CA ALA A 71 7.76 2.82 0.66
C ALA A 71 7.47 4.28 0.26
N ALA A 72 6.50 4.50 -0.64
CA ALA A 72 6.05 5.84 -1.01
C ALA A 72 5.48 6.61 0.19
N ALA A 73 4.59 6.01 0.98
CA ALA A 73 4.03 6.61 2.18
C ALA A 73 5.11 7.04 3.18
N TRP A 74 6.13 6.20 3.39
CA TRP A 74 7.26 6.51 4.27
C TRP A 74 8.18 7.58 3.70
N ALA A 75 8.43 7.59 2.39
CA ALA A 75 9.18 8.66 1.73
C ALA A 75 8.51 10.04 1.92
N LEU A 76 7.18 10.10 1.83
CA LEU A 76 6.41 11.34 2.05
C LEU A 76 6.56 11.91 3.47
N THR A 77 6.87 11.07 4.47
CA THR A 77 7.13 11.58 5.83
C THR A 77 8.41 12.43 5.92
N ARG A 78 9.34 12.27 4.97
CA ARG A 78 10.62 12.98 4.91
C ARG A 78 10.55 14.26 4.07
N VAL A 79 9.57 14.36 3.18
CA VAL A 79 9.34 15.56 2.35
C VAL A 79 8.93 16.73 3.26
N GLY A 80 9.63 17.87 3.20
CA GLY A 80 9.33 19.06 4.00
C GLY A 80 9.89 19.07 5.44
N ARG A 81 10.80 18.14 5.78
CA ARG A 81 11.66 18.23 6.98
C ARG A 81 13.04 18.88 6.70
N ARG A 82 13.22 19.46 5.51
CA ARG A 82 14.35 20.32 5.14
C ARG A 82 13.88 21.76 5.19
#